data_AF-A0A812LTA5-F1
#
_entry.id   AF-A0A812LTA5-F1
#
_cell.length_a   1.000
_cell.length_b   1.000
_cell.length_c   1.000
_cell.angle_alpha   90.00
_cell.angle_beta   90.00
_cell.angle_gamma   90.00
#
_symmetry.space_group_name_H-M   'P 1'
#
loop_
_entity.id
_entity.type
_entity.pdbx_description
1 polymer ?
#
loop_
_entity_poly.entity_id
_entity_poly.type
_entity_poly.pdbx_seq_one_letter_code
_entity_poly.pdbx_strand_id
1 'polypeptide(L)'
;MVSVSPLQCFQKAFGELAARGLRDVFTHKACTTAFNVNKLQHFLSLGEMSPQVAPCKPRPETEKDDILDFLAKMALHAPEIWFSVITGLQCPQEAKNDWANIGVAFDASSRLRRAGIEYYHALLADAQRAGETGGLPICYFERLAADARVDSTTKQVPSRPKSSHVRIVAVSDTHLLHDSLEIPDGDLLVHAGDLSYEESRSKDARDVDNKWDEFNGDFRRFLEWFKSSELDAARALRWLGTVSEFEHRVLVGGNHDYVLERIGDANAIELCQTFNVHYLCTTADPEQLRFRNGCRLAVWGSGVSAASKLAQGRAALSGNIAFQLDAESGEAQFREMTAKLPAGSVDVMITHGPPCGALYGASGKTFPSCINDLISRVRPKLFICGHAHNPDDMQSDQKAVDLGEGVLGIHAACTGKWNQLLGMPFVVDLPACRDPATQATGRPWRETLCSAEGCRVS
;
A
#
# COMPACT_ATOMS: atom_id res chain seq x y z
N MET A 1 9.31 31.50 -30.25
CA MET A 1 8.27 31.62 -29.19
C MET A 1 8.88 31.12 -27.90
N VAL A 2 8.93 31.96 -26.87
CA VAL A 2 9.43 31.60 -25.53
C VAL A 2 8.57 30.44 -24.99
N SER A 3 9.21 29.39 -24.49
CA SER A 3 8.51 28.30 -23.82
C SER A 3 7.88 28.84 -22.53
N VAL A 4 6.57 28.64 -22.34
CA VAL A 4 5.89 29.04 -21.11
C VAL A 4 6.08 27.94 -20.08
N SER A 5 6.58 28.27 -18.88
CA SER A 5 6.74 27.30 -17.80
C SER A 5 5.43 27.07 -17.03
N PRO A 6 5.25 25.91 -16.38
CA PRO A 6 4.16 25.68 -15.45
C PRO A 6 4.01 26.77 -14.39
N LEU A 7 5.11 27.25 -13.79
CA LEU A 7 5.07 28.35 -12.83
C LEU A 7 4.52 29.65 -13.44
N GLN A 8 4.86 29.97 -14.69
CA GLN A 8 4.31 31.13 -15.39
C GLN A 8 2.81 30.96 -15.69
N CYS A 9 2.38 29.75 -16.08
CA CYS A 9 0.96 29.43 -16.23
C CYS A 9 0.19 29.57 -14.91
N PHE A 10 0.77 29.08 -13.81
CA PHE A 10 0.21 29.21 -12.47
C PHE A 10 0.07 30.67 -12.04
N GLN A 11 1.12 31.48 -12.22
CA GLN A 11 1.09 32.92 -11.94
C GLN A 11 0.04 33.64 -12.79
N LYS A 12 -0.13 33.25 -14.07
CA LYS A 12 -1.19 33.81 -14.93
C LYS A 12 -2.59 33.41 -14.44
N ALA A 13 -2.76 32.17 -13.96
CA ALA A 13 -4.04 31.65 -13.52
C ALA A 13 -4.47 32.20 -12.14
N PHE A 14 -3.54 32.30 -11.19
CA PHE A 14 -3.84 32.59 -9.78
C PHE A 14 -3.19 33.88 -9.26
N GLY A 15 -2.43 34.60 -10.09
CA GLY A 15 -1.83 35.89 -9.78
C GLY A 15 -0.47 35.82 -9.07
N GLU A 16 0.17 37.00 -8.94
CA GLU A 16 1.51 37.14 -8.35
C GLU A 16 1.55 36.73 -6.88
N LEU A 17 0.48 36.98 -6.13
CA LEU A 17 0.44 36.65 -4.71
C LEU A 17 0.55 35.14 -4.48
N ALA A 18 -0.18 34.34 -5.26
CA ALA A 18 -0.12 32.88 -5.20
C ALA A 18 1.27 32.37 -5.61
N ALA A 19 1.85 32.92 -6.68
CA ALA A 19 3.19 32.55 -7.13
C ALA A 19 4.28 32.86 -6.09
N ARG A 20 4.16 33.98 -5.37
CA ARG A 20 5.05 34.29 -4.23
C ARG A 20 4.84 33.31 -3.07
N GLY A 21 3.59 33.04 -2.68
CA GLY A 21 3.28 32.08 -1.62
C GLY A 21 3.88 30.70 -1.90
N LEU A 22 3.75 30.20 -3.13
CA LEU A 22 4.37 28.95 -3.57
C LEU A 22 5.89 28.94 -3.36
N ARG A 23 6.58 30.00 -3.81
CA ARG A 23 8.04 30.14 -3.63
C ARG A 23 8.42 30.21 -2.16
N ASP A 24 7.69 31.01 -1.38
CA ASP A 24 7.97 31.20 0.04
C ASP A 24 7.82 29.90 0.83
N VAL A 25 6.75 29.13 0.59
CA VAL A 25 6.57 27.80 1.21
C VAL A 25 7.69 26.85 0.79
N PHE A 26 8.06 26.81 -0.48
CA PHE A 26 9.14 25.93 -0.95
C PHE A 26 10.49 26.27 -0.31
N THR A 27 10.89 27.54 -0.36
CA THR A 27 12.20 27.99 0.10
C THR A 27 12.32 27.96 1.62
N HIS A 28 11.29 28.39 2.34
CA HIS A 28 11.37 28.61 3.79
C HIS A 28 10.71 27.53 4.65
N LYS A 29 10.00 26.56 4.04
CA LYS A 29 9.40 25.44 4.78
C LYS A 29 9.82 24.10 4.21
N ALA A 30 9.54 23.83 2.93
CA ALA A 30 9.81 22.52 2.35
C ALA A 30 11.30 22.18 2.34
N CYS A 31 12.16 23.13 1.93
CA CYS A 31 13.60 22.95 1.91
C CYS A 31 14.26 22.89 3.30
N THR A 32 13.55 23.23 4.38
CA THR A 32 14.10 23.32 5.74
C THR A 32 13.62 22.20 6.66
N THR A 33 12.51 21.53 6.35
CA THR A 33 11.84 20.60 7.28
C THR A 33 11.99 19.13 6.90
N ALA A 34 11.83 18.77 5.62
CA ALA A 34 11.85 17.37 5.15
C ALA A 34 12.42 17.31 3.74
N PHE A 35 13.76 17.37 3.65
CA PHE A 35 14.49 17.56 2.41
C PHE A 35 15.75 16.68 2.36
N ASN A 36 15.76 15.66 1.50
CA ASN A 36 16.92 14.81 1.28
C ASN A 36 17.71 15.29 0.05
N VAL A 37 18.83 15.99 0.29
CA VAL A 37 19.69 16.56 -0.76
C VAL A 37 20.21 15.49 -1.73
N ASN A 38 20.54 14.30 -1.23
CA ASN A 38 21.08 13.22 -2.05
C ASN A 38 20.00 12.64 -2.99
N LYS A 39 18.77 12.48 -2.49
CA LYS A 39 17.61 12.08 -3.32
C LYS A 39 17.32 13.13 -4.39
N LEU A 40 17.34 14.42 -4.05
CA LEU A 40 17.16 15.49 -5.03
C LEU A 40 18.25 15.50 -6.10
N GLN A 41 19.52 15.45 -5.70
CA GLN A 41 20.64 15.47 -6.66
C GLN A 41 20.58 14.29 -7.63
N HIS A 42 20.27 13.10 -7.11
CA HIS A 42 20.06 11.93 -7.95
C HIS A 42 18.88 12.13 -8.91
N PHE A 43 17.74 12.57 -8.39
CA PHE A 43 16.56 12.85 -9.21
C PHE A 43 16.87 13.82 -10.36
N LEU A 44 17.51 14.96 -10.09
CA LEU A 44 17.87 15.95 -11.11
C LEU A 44 18.87 15.40 -12.12
N SER A 45 19.76 14.49 -11.71
CA SER A 45 20.73 13.85 -12.62
C SER A 45 20.07 12.96 -13.68
N LEU A 46 18.83 12.52 -13.45
CA LEU A 46 18.07 11.72 -14.41
C LEU A 46 17.58 12.56 -15.61
N GLY A 47 17.48 13.89 -15.47
CA GLY A 47 17.06 14.80 -16.54
C GLY A 47 15.70 14.43 -17.14
N GLU A 48 14.76 14.02 -16.29
CA GLU A 48 13.49 13.45 -16.75
C GLU A 48 12.64 14.51 -17.46
N MET A 49 11.89 14.09 -18.48
CA MET A 49 10.81 14.91 -19.03
C MET A 49 9.50 14.53 -18.34
N SER A 50 8.72 15.52 -17.91
CA SER A 50 7.37 15.30 -17.38
C SER A 50 6.27 15.62 -18.40
N PRO A 51 5.09 15.01 -18.27
CA PRO A 51 3.89 15.42 -18.99
C PRO A 51 3.54 16.90 -18.75
N GLN A 52 3.06 17.56 -19.80
CA GLN A 52 2.70 18.98 -19.79
C GLN A 52 1.39 19.19 -20.57
N VAL A 53 0.58 20.17 -20.14
CA VAL A 53 -0.61 20.63 -20.88
C VAL A 53 -0.29 21.95 -21.58
N ALA A 54 -0.86 22.17 -22.77
CA ALA A 54 -0.75 23.43 -23.48
C ALA A 54 -1.16 24.62 -22.57
N PRO A 55 -0.40 25.73 -22.57
CA PRO A 55 0.65 26.10 -23.52
C PRO A 55 2.08 25.67 -23.11
N CYS A 56 2.25 24.88 -22.04
CA CYS A 56 3.58 24.48 -21.58
C CYS A 56 4.24 23.56 -22.60
N LYS A 57 5.55 23.74 -22.83
CA LYS A 57 6.34 22.81 -23.64
C LYS A 57 7.14 21.87 -22.74
N PRO A 58 7.20 20.56 -23.06
CA PRO A 58 8.07 19.63 -22.35
C PRO A 58 9.54 20.05 -22.44
N ARG A 59 10.25 19.91 -21.32
CA ARG A 59 11.70 20.06 -21.21
C ARG A 59 12.22 19.12 -20.12
N PRO A 60 13.51 18.75 -20.15
CA PRO A 60 14.16 18.07 -19.03
C PRO A 60 14.12 18.93 -17.77
N GLU A 61 13.91 18.26 -16.63
CA GLU A 61 14.03 18.85 -15.29
C GLU A 61 15.41 18.51 -14.72
N THR A 62 16.29 19.51 -14.67
CA THR A 62 17.71 19.33 -14.36
C THR A 62 18.19 20.26 -13.26
N GLU A 63 17.37 21.23 -12.84
CA GLU A 63 17.73 22.22 -11.84
C GLU A 63 16.76 22.22 -10.66
N LYS A 64 17.22 22.68 -9.49
CA LYS A 64 16.39 22.76 -8.29
C LYS A 64 15.16 23.66 -8.49
N ASP A 65 15.27 24.71 -9.29
CA ASP A 65 14.15 25.62 -9.55
C ASP A 65 13.04 24.97 -10.39
N ASP A 66 13.33 23.86 -11.08
CA ASP A 66 12.31 23.06 -11.79
C ASP A 66 11.32 22.40 -10.82
N ILE A 67 11.68 22.27 -9.53
CA ILE A 67 10.75 21.82 -8.49
C ILE A 67 9.57 22.78 -8.34
N LEU A 68 9.75 24.08 -8.56
CA LEU A 68 8.65 25.05 -8.54
C LEU A 68 7.63 24.77 -9.65
N ASP A 69 8.09 24.27 -10.81
CA ASP A 69 7.19 23.86 -11.89
C ASP A 69 6.37 22.62 -11.50
N PHE A 70 6.88 21.72 -10.65
CA PHE A 70 6.11 20.57 -10.13
C PHE A 70 5.00 21.01 -9.19
N LEU A 71 5.33 21.89 -8.26
CA LEU A 71 4.36 22.48 -7.33
C LEU A 71 3.27 23.25 -8.10
N ALA A 72 3.68 24.01 -9.11
CA ALA A 72 2.75 24.72 -9.98
C ALA A 72 1.80 23.76 -10.72
N LYS A 73 2.29 22.65 -11.28
CA LYS A 73 1.45 21.61 -11.92
C LYS A 73 0.42 21.03 -10.97
N MET A 74 0.81 20.70 -9.74
CA MET A 74 -0.10 20.15 -8.74
C MET A 74 -1.24 21.11 -8.42
N ALA A 75 -0.94 22.39 -8.18
CA ALA A 75 -1.96 23.39 -7.91
C ALA A 75 -2.76 23.82 -9.16
N LEU A 76 -2.19 23.75 -10.36
CA LEU A 76 -2.90 24.03 -11.62
C LEU A 76 -3.97 22.98 -11.94
N HIS A 77 -3.62 21.70 -11.78
CA HIS A 77 -4.51 20.61 -12.22
C HIS A 77 -5.30 19.97 -11.07
N ALA A 78 -4.89 20.18 -9.83
CA ALA A 78 -5.60 19.70 -8.63
C ALA A 78 -5.66 20.78 -7.52
N PRO A 79 -6.17 22.00 -7.82
CA PRO A 79 -6.19 23.11 -6.86
C PRO A 79 -6.97 22.80 -5.58
N GLU A 80 -8.05 22.01 -5.65
CA GLU A 80 -8.87 21.69 -4.47
C GLU A 80 -8.10 20.88 -3.43
N ILE A 81 -7.05 20.18 -3.86
CA ILE A 81 -6.18 19.37 -3.00
C ILE A 81 -4.93 20.16 -2.62
N TRP A 82 -4.26 20.76 -3.60
CA TRP A 82 -2.89 21.20 -3.44
C TRP A 82 -2.71 22.70 -3.31
N PHE A 83 -3.65 23.54 -3.74
CA PHE A 83 -3.43 24.99 -3.78
C PHE A 83 -3.05 25.55 -2.41
N SER A 84 -3.85 25.23 -1.39
CA SER A 84 -3.62 25.75 -0.04
C SER A 84 -2.34 25.18 0.57
N VAL A 85 -2.08 23.90 0.35
CA VAL A 85 -0.88 23.19 0.84
C VAL A 85 0.40 23.78 0.23
N ILE A 86 0.35 24.12 -1.05
CA ILE A 86 1.50 24.62 -1.80
C ILE A 86 1.75 26.11 -1.57
N THR A 87 0.71 26.92 -1.50
CA THR A 87 0.83 28.38 -1.44
C THR A 87 0.75 28.95 -0.03
N GLY A 88 0.18 28.20 0.92
CA GLY A 88 -0.19 28.71 2.24
C GLY A 88 -1.38 29.68 2.23
N LEU A 89 -2.08 29.83 1.10
CA LEU A 89 -3.24 30.70 0.94
C LEU A 89 -4.54 29.87 0.89
N GLN A 90 -5.69 30.51 1.06
CA GLN A 90 -6.97 29.84 0.84
C GLN A 90 -7.19 29.60 -0.66
N CYS A 91 -7.58 28.37 -1.03
CA CYS A 91 -7.96 28.04 -2.40
C CYS A 91 -9.15 28.89 -2.88
N PRO A 92 -9.08 29.53 -4.07
CA PRO A 92 -10.21 30.24 -4.65
C PRO A 92 -11.42 29.32 -4.83
N GLN A 93 -12.63 29.83 -4.56
CA GLN A 93 -13.85 29.01 -4.55
C GLN A 93 -14.21 28.45 -5.93
N GLU A 94 -13.87 29.20 -6.98
CA GLU A 94 -14.07 28.86 -8.38
C GLU A 94 -13.03 27.87 -8.93
N ALA A 95 -11.92 27.64 -8.21
CA ALA A 95 -10.90 26.71 -8.65
C ALA A 95 -11.39 25.26 -8.49
N LYS A 96 -11.22 24.46 -9.55
CA LYS A 96 -11.70 23.08 -9.60
C LYS A 96 -10.62 22.16 -10.16
N ASN A 97 -10.60 20.91 -9.70
CA ASN A 97 -9.71 19.89 -10.23
C ASN A 97 -9.97 19.67 -11.73
N ASP A 98 -8.88 19.69 -12.51
CA ASP A 98 -8.89 19.38 -13.94
C ASP A 98 -8.78 17.87 -14.11
N TRP A 99 -9.92 17.17 -14.02
CA TRP A 99 -9.96 15.72 -14.11
C TRP A 99 -9.46 15.16 -15.45
N ALA A 100 -9.54 15.95 -16.53
CA ALA A 100 -9.02 15.53 -17.84
C ALA A 100 -7.50 15.46 -17.86
N ASN A 101 -6.82 16.35 -17.12
CA ASN A 101 -5.35 16.41 -17.05
C ASN A 101 -4.78 16.10 -15.67
N ILE A 102 -5.58 15.51 -14.78
CA ILE A 102 -5.19 15.21 -13.39
C ILE A 102 -3.92 14.35 -13.28
N GLY A 103 -3.65 13.55 -14.32
CA GLY A 103 -2.41 12.77 -14.45
C GLY A 103 -1.14 13.60 -14.34
N VAL A 104 -1.17 14.88 -14.75
CA VAL A 104 -0.03 15.81 -14.64
C VAL A 104 0.26 16.16 -13.18
N ALA A 105 -0.78 16.38 -12.37
CA ALA A 105 -0.63 16.58 -10.93
C ALA A 105 -0.14 15.31 -10.22
N PHE A 106 -0.63 14.13 -10.61
CA PHE A 106 -0.16 12.86 -10.04
C PHE A 106 1.32 12.60 -10.32
N ASP A 107 1.77 12.80 -11.56
CA ASP A 107 3.18 12.65 -11.93
C ASP A 107 4.06 13.63 -11.16
N ALA A 108 3.68 14.91 -11.09
CA ALA A 108 4.41 15.93 -10.33
C ALA A 108 4.49 15.59 -8.82
N SER A 109 3.38 15.15 -8.24
CA SER A 109 3.29 14.72 -6.83
C SER A 109 4.19 13.52 -6.54
N SER A 110 4.25 12.54 -7.45
CA SER A 110 5.14 11.37 -7.32
C SER A 110 6.62 11.75 -7.42
N ARG A 111 6.98 12.61 -8.36
CA ARG A 111 8.36 13.08 -8.57
C ARG A 111 8.89 13.88 -7.38
N LEU A 112 8.06 14.68 -6.70
CA LEU A 112 8.46 15.37 -5.47
C LEU A 112 8.90 14.38 -4.37
N ARG A 113 8.15 13.29 -4.19
CA ARG A 113 8.52 12.24 -3.23
C ARG A 113 9.82 11.54 -3.63
N ARG A 114 9.99 11.18 -4.91
CA ARG A 114 11.25 10.59 -5.43
C ARG A 114 12.45 11.52 -5.21
N ALA A 115 12.24 12.83 -5.36
CA ALA A 115 13.24 13.85 -5.08
C ALA A 115 13.51 14.05 -3.57
N GLY A 116 12.83 13.31 -2.68
CA GLY A 116 12.98 13.41 -1.23
C GLY A 116 12.41 14.69 -0.63
N ILE A 117 11.38 15.26 -1.27
CA ILE A 117 10.66 16.46 -0.82
C ILE A 117 9.28 16.05 -0.32
N GLU A 118 9.22 15.58 0.93
CA GLU A 118 8.04 14.94 1.51
C GLU A 118 7.12 15.90 2.27
N TYR A 119 7.59 17.14 2.50
CA TYR A 119 6.90 18.17 3.28
C TYR A 119 5.42 18.33 2.93
N TYR A 120 5.08 18.39 1.65
CA TYR A 120 3.71 18.63 1.20
C TYR A 120 2.79 17.43 1.44
N HIS A 121 3.29 16.20 1.28
CA HIS A 121 2.52 14.98 1.58
C HIS A 121 2.34 14.79 3.07
N ALA A 122 3.34 15.13 3.89
CA ALA A 122 3.21 15.15 5.34
C ALA A 122 2.11 16.12 5.80
N LEU A 123 2.07 17.34 5.25
CA LEU A 123 0.99 18.30 5.54
C LEU A 123 -0.40 17.77 5.14
N LEU A 124 -0.49 17.11 3.98
CA LEU A 124 -1.76 16.56 3.52
C LEU A 124 -2.23 15.42 4.46
N ALA A 125 -1.32 14.57 4.91
CA ALA A 125 -1.60 13.54 5.91
C ALA A 125 -1.98 14.13 7.28
N ASP A 126 -1.32 15.21 7.71
CA ASP A 126 -1.63 15.93 8.96
C ASP A 126 -3.00 16.60 8.94
N ALA A 127 -3.34 17.28 7.84
CA ALA A 127 -4.60 18.00 7.71
C ALA A 127 -5.80 17.06 7.83
N GLN A 128 -5.69 15.85 7.24
CA GLN A 128 -6.72 14.83 7.37
C GLN A 128 -6.91 14.39 8.83
N ARG A 129 -5.81 14.17 9.57
CA ARG A 129 -5.86 13.82 11.01
C ARG A 129 -6.49 14.91 11.85
N ALA A 130 -6.15 16.17 11.60
CA ALA A 130 -6.64 17.31 12.39
C ALA A 130 -8.16 17.53 12.27
N GLY A 131 -8.77 17.06 11.17
CA GLY A 131 -10.22 17.04 10.99
C GLY A 131 -10.95 15.97 11.81
N GLU A 132 -10.25 14.94 12.28
CA GLU A 132 -10.80 13.83 13.06
C GLU A 132 -10.52 14.03 14.56
N THR A 133 -11.43 14.73 15.26
CA THR A 133 -11.30 15.07 16.69
C THR A 133 -11.30 13.86 17.66
N GLY A 134 -11.24 12.62 17.15
CA GLY A 134 -11.29 11.38 17.92
C GLY A 134 -10.11 10.42 17.73
N GLY A 135 -9.16 10.71 16.85
CA GLY A 135 -8.13 9.74 16.41
C GLY A 135 -8.56 8.98 15.16
N LEU A 136 -7.60 8.30 14.52
CA LEU A 136 -7.84 7.57 13.28
C LEU A 136 -8.74 6.34 13.54
N PRO A 137 -9.75 6.07 12.71
CA PRO A 137 -10.72 5.02 13.00
C PRO A 137 -10.15 3.60 12.80
N ILE A 138 -10.61 2.67 13.64
CA ILE A 138 -10.32 1.23 13.52
C ILE A 138 -11.57 0.51 13.04
N CYS A 139 -11.43 -0.35 12.02
CA CYS A 139 -12.51 -1.20 11.52
C CYS A 139 -12.45 -2.57 12.22
N TYR A 140 -13.40 -2.89 13.09
CA TYR A 140 -13.49 -4.19 13.75
C TYR A 140 -14.58 -5.06 13.13
N PHE A 141 -14.34 -6.37 13.04
CA PHE A 141 -15.32 -7.36 12.61
C PHE A 141 -15.60 -8.35 13.75
N GLU A 142 -16.82 -8.30 14.30
CA GLU A 142 -17.29 -9.22 15.36
C GLU A 142 -17.38 -10.67 14.89
N ARG A 143 -17.60 -10.88 13.58
CA ARG A 143 -17.71 -12.17 12.91
C ARG A 143 -17.26 -12.03 11.46
N LEU A 144 -17.03 -13.17 10.79
CA LEU A 144 -16.68 -13.23 9.36
C LEU A 144 -17.90 -12.91 8.47
N ALA A 145 -18.39 -11.69 8.55
CA ALA A 145 -19.46 -11.18 7.71
C ALA A 145 -19.24 -9.69 7.50
N ALA A 146 -19.31 -9.23 6.25
CA ALA A 146 -19.03 -7.84 5.91
C ALA A 146 -20.02 -6.86 6.57
N ASP A 147 -21.25 -7.32 6.85
CA ASP A 147 -22.29 -6.58 7.55
C ASP A 147 -22.04 -6.42 9.06
N ALA A 148 -21.09 -7.16 9.63
CA ALA A 148 -20.74 -7.13 11.05
C ALA A 148 -19.62 -6.13 11.39
N ARG A 149 -19.41 -5.15 10.51
CA ARG A 149 -18.43 -4.08 10.69
C ARG A 149 -18.86 -3.15 11.83
N VAL A 150 -17.94 -2.93 12.75
CA VAL A 150 -18.06 -1.95 13.84
C VAL A 150 -16.95 -0.91 13.65
N ASP A 151 -17.33 0.31 13.29
CA ASP A 151 -16.40 1.45 13.24
C ASP A 151 -16.19 2.00 14.65
N SER A 152 -14.94 2.01 15.12
CA SER A 152 -14.56 2.59 16.40
C SER A 152 -13.57 3.72 16.20
N THR A 153 -13.84 4.87 16.81
CA THR A 153 -12.90 6.01 16.91
C THR A 153 -11.97 5.90 18.11
N THR A 154 -12.05 4.82 18.89
CA THR A 154 -11.16 4.61 20.04
C THR A 154 -10.40 3.30 19.87
N LYS A 155 -9.18 3.23 20.42
CA LYS A 155 -8.37 1.99 20.58
C LYS A 155 -9.10 0.82 21.28
N GLN A 156 -10.38 0.98 21.64
CA GLN A 156 -11.21 -0.04 22.26
C GLN A 156 -11.77 -1.01 21.22
N VAL A 157 -10.87 -1.76 20.58
CA VAL A 157 -11.29 -3.04 20.01
C VAL A 157 -11.78 -3.91 21.18
N PRO A 158 -12.87 -4.70 21.03
CA PRO A 158 -13.35 -5.57 22.10
C PRO A 158 -12.24 -6.44 22.68
N SER A 159 -12.38 -6.86 23.95
CA SER A 159 -11.42 -7.76 24.59
C SER A 159 -11.12 -8.97 23.70
N ARG A 160 -9.85 -9.39 23.63
CA ARG A 160 -9.42 -10.52 22.79
C ARG A 160 -10.35 -11.73 22.98
N PRO A 161 -10.78 -12.41 21.91
CA PRO A 161 -11.69 -13.54 22.03
C PRO A 161 -11.07 -14.70 22.81
N LYS A 162 -11.91 -15.67 23.16
CA LYS A 162 -11.52 -16.96 23.79
C LYS A 162 -10.38 -17.63 23.00
N SER A 163 -9.66 -18.55 23.65
CA SER A 163 -8.48 -19.29 23.13
C SER A 163 -8.66 -20.07 21.81
N SER A 164 -9.82 -19.98 21.15
CA SER A 164 -10.13 -20.64 19.88
C SER A 164 -10.01 -19.74 18.64
N HIS A 165 -9.68 -18.46 18.82
CA HIS A 165 -9.55 -17.47 17.74
C HIS A 165 -8.15 -16.89 17.68
N VAL A 166 -7.83 -16.31 16.53
CA VAL A 166 -6.64 -15.47 16.29
C VAL A 166 -7.13 -14.09 15.90
N ARG A 167 -6.67 -13.05 16.60
CA ARG A 167 -6.93 -11.66 16.21
C ARG A 167 -5.94 -11.22 15.14
N ILE A 168 -6.45 -10.93 13.96
CA ILE A 168 -5.68 -10.47 12.81
C ILE A 168 -5.83 -8.96 12.70
N VAL A 169 -4.72 -8.24 12.62
CA VAL A 169 -4.67 -6.81 12.31
C VAL A 169 -4.08 -6.64 10.92
N ALA A 170 -4.79 -5.98 10.01
CA ALA A 170 -4.41 -5.86 8.61
C ALA A 170 -4.26 -4.39 8.19
N VAL A 171 -3.14 -4.12 7.52
CA VAL A 171 -2.80 -2.84 6.89
C VAL A 171 -2.18 -3.11 5.51
N SER A 172 -2.11 -2.08 4.69
CA SER A 172 -1.49 -2.12 3.36
C SER A 172 -1.18 -0.70 2.90
N ASP A 173 -0.31 -0.55 1.90
CA ASP A 173 -0.05 0.72 1.21
C ASP A 173 0.24 1.85 2.20
N THR A 174 1.02 1.53 3.22
CA THR A 174 1.39 2.48 4.27
C THR A 174 2.39 3.49 3.74
N HIS A 175 3.18 3.11 2.74
CA HIS A 175 4.13 3.95 2.04
C HIS A 175 4.93 4.86 2.98
N LEU A 176 5.63 4.26 3.95
CA LEU A 176 6.42 5.00 4.95
C LEU A 176 5.64 5.90 5.93
N LEU A 177 4.31 6.02 5.80
CA LEU A 177 3.45 6.69 6.78
C LEU A 177 3.05 5.76 7.93
N HIS A 178 3.74 4.65 8.12
CA HIS A 178 3.42 3.64 9.13
C HIS A 178 3.60 4.13 10.57
N ASP A 179 4.53 5.07 10.82
CA ASP A 179 4.70 5.73 12.12
C ASP A 179 3.50 6.59 12.53
N SER A 180 2.65 6.91 11.55
CA SER A 180 1.43 7.68 11.76
C SER A 180 0.20 6.84 12.07
N LEU A 181 0.32 5.51 12.04
CA LEU A 181 -0.79 4.59 12.28
C LEU A 181 -0.87 4.20 13.74
N GLU A 182 -2.09 4.16 14.27
CA GLU A 182 -2.36 3.56 15.56
C GLU A 182 -2.69 2.07 15.40
N ILE A 183 -1.68 1.21 15.52
CA ILE A 183 -1.86 -0.24 15.38
C ILE A 183 -2.42 -0.84 16.69
N PRO A 184 -3.63 -1.43 16.69
CA PRO A 184 -4.16 -2.12 17.86
C PRO A 184 -3.45 -3.45 18.10
N ASP A 185 -3.55 -3.94 19.34
CA ASP A 185 -3.07 -5.26 19.72
C ASP A 185 -3.77 -6.40 18.96
N GLY A 186 -2.99 -7.41 18.57
CA GLY A 186 -3.49 -8.65 17.98
C GLY A 186 -2.49 -9.79 18.09
N ASP A 187 -2.82 -10.92 17.46
CA ASP A 187 -1.97 -12.11 17.44
C ASP A 187 -1.18 -12.21 16.13
N LEU A 188 -1.78 -11.79 15.01
CA LEU A 188 -1.17 -11.73 13.67
C LEU A 188 -1.28 -10.33 13.07
N LEU A 189 -0.15 -9.71 12.73
CA LEU A 189 -0.11 -8.48 11.92
C LEU A 189 0.11 -8.83 10.45
N VAL A 190 -0.69 -8.26 9.55
CA VAL A 190 -0.62 -8.43 8.09
C VAL A 190 -0.31 -7.09 7.44
N HIS A 191 0.71 -7.06 6.57
CA HIS A 191 0.93 -5.96 5.64
C HIS A 191 0.79 -6.45 4.19
N ALA A 192 -0.21 -5.96 3.46
CA ALA A 192 -0.56 -6.47 2.11
C ALA A 192 0.18 -5.76 0.94
N GLY A 193 1.47 -5.47 1.14
CA GLY A 193 2.32 -4.80 0.14
C GLY A 193 2.32 -3.28 0.22
N ASP A 194 3.26 -2.68 -0.50
CA ASP A 194 3.54 -1.24 -0.54
C ASP A 194 3.87 -0.67 0.85
N LEU A 195 4.80 -1.37 1.53
CA LEU A 195 5.33 -0.97 2.83
C LEU A 195 6.19 0.30 2.69
N SER A 196 6.90 0.41 1.57
CA SER A 196 7.74 1.57 1.23
C SER A 196 7.19 2.38 0.06
N TYR A 197 7.96 3.38 -0.38
CA TYR A 197 7.74 4.13 -1.62
C TYR A 197 8.74 3.75 -2.72
N GLU A 198 9.55 2.72 -2.49
CA GLU A 198 10.72 2.43 -3.31
C GLU A 198 10.36 1.89 -4.69
N GLU A 199 10.66 2.72 -5.67
CA GLU A 199 10.52 2.39 -7.08
C GLU A 199 11.89 2.23 -7.73
N SER A 200 11.92 1.54 -8.87
CA SER A 200 13.16 1.18 -9.58
C SER A 200 14.03 2.37 -10.00
N ARG A 201 13.49 3.60 -10.04
CA ARG A 201 14.23 4.82 -10.41
C ARG A 201 14.59 5.70 -9.20
N SER A 202 14.27 5.26 -7.98
CA SER A 202 14.63 5.99 -6.77
C SER A 202 16.12 5.90 -6.48
N LYS A 203 16.61 6.86 -5.69
CA LYS A 203 17.98 6.83 -5.16
C LYS A 203 18.25 5.57 -4.32
N ASP A 204 17.24 5.12 -3.57
CA ASP A 204 17.35 3.96 -2.68
C ASP A 204 17.49 2.67 -3.50
N ALA A 205 16.70 2.53 -4.58
CA ALA A 205 16.87 1.44 -5.55
C ALA A 205 18.28 1.44 -6.18
N ARG A 206 18.78 2.63 -6.55
CA ARG A 206 20.14 2.77 -7.08
C ARG A 206 21.22 2.35 -6.08
N ASP A 207 21.05 2.69 -4.80
CA ASP A 207 21.99 2.29 -3.74
C ASP A 207 21.96 0.78 -3.52
N VAL A 208 20.78 0.17 -3.57
CA VAL A 208 20.61 -1.28 -3.49
C VAL A 208 21.28 -1.99 -4.67
N ASP A 209 21.07 -1.53 -5.90
CA ASP A 209 21.72 -2.11 -7.08
C ASP A 209 23.25 -1.99 -7.00
N ASN A 210 23.77 -0.80 -6.67
CA ASN A 210 25.20 -0.59 -6.55
C ASN A 210 25.83 -1.50 -5.49
N LYS A 211 25.14 -1.69 -4.35
CA LYS A 211 25.63 -2.54 -3.25
C LYS A 211 25.52 -4.02 -3.58
N TRP A 212 24.45 -4.42 -4.26
CA TRP A 212 24.29 -5.78 -4.78
C TRP A 212 25.45 -6.13 -5.73
N ASP A 213 25.78 -5.22 -6.63
CA ASP A 213 26.88 -5.39 -7.59
C ASP A 213 28.26 -5.34 -6.90
N GLU A 214 28.48 -4.40 -5.96
CA GLU A 214 29.72 -4.33 -5.14
C GLU A 214 29.99 -5.63 -4.39
N PHE A 215 28.93 -6.30 -3.93
CA PHE A 215 29.02 -7.58 -3.23
C PHE A 215 28.98 -8.78 -4.16
N ASN A 216 28.93 -8.59 -5.49
CA ASN A 216 28.83 -9.67 -6.49
C ASN A 216 27.66 -10.64 -6.20
N GLY A 217 26.54 -10.12 -5.69
CA GLY A 217 25.39 -10.93 -5.29
C GLY A 217 25.57 -11.76 -4.01
N ASP A 218 26.61 -11.50 -3.20
CA ASP A 218 26.74 -12.11 -1.88
C ASP A 218 25.67 -11.57 -0.92
N PHE A 219 24.63 -12.37 -0.74
CA PHE A 219 23.48 -11.99 0.09
C PHE A 219 23.84 -11.76 1.56
N ARG A 220 24.83 -12.45 2.13
CA ARG A 220 25.18 -12.24 3.55
C ARG A 220 25.77 -10.86 3.78
N ARG A 221 26.69 -10.44 2.90
CA ARG A 221 27.26 -9.09 2.93
C ARG A 221 26.20 -8.03 2.65
N PHE A 222 25.30 -8.30 1.69
CA PHE A 222 24.16 -7.43 1.41
C PHE A 222 23.27 -7.26 2.63
N LEU A 223 22.92 -8.36 3.32
CA LEU A 223 22.06 -8.37 4.50
C LEU A 223 22.67 -7.57 5.66
N GLU A 224 23.97 -7.74 5.93
CA GLU A 224 24.68 -6.95 6.96
C GLU A 224 24.64 -5.45 6.66
N TRP A 225 24.87 -5.06 5.41
CA TRP A 225 24.74 -3.68 4.97
C TRP A 225 23.30 -3.17 5.07
N PHE A 226 22.32 -3.92 4.56
CA PHE A 226 20.91 -3.52 4.53
C PHE A 226 20.38 -3.24 5.95
N LYS A 227 20.69 -4.12 6.91
CA LYS A 227 20.29 -3.96 8.31
C LYS A 227 20.82 -2.70 8.98
N SER A 228 22.00 -2.24 8.58
CA SER A 228 22.64 -1.03 9.10
C SER A 228 22.38 0.21 8.25
N SER A 229 21.67 0.05 7.13
CA SER A 229 21.34 1.16 6.24
C SER A 229 20.22 2.03 6.79
N GLU A 230 20.15 3.26 6.28
CA GLU A 230 19.05 4.21 6.47
C GLU A 230 18.09 4.19 5.27
N LEU A 231 18.02 3.07 4.54
CA LEU A 231 17.06 2.90 3.46
C LEU A 231 15.64 2.90 4.01
N ASP A 232 14.72 3.39 3.20
CA ASP A 232 13.31 3.48 3.58
C ASP A 232 12.68 2.10 3.80
N ALA A 233 12.99 1.11 2.95
CA ALA A 233 12.56 -0.28 3.16
C ALA A 233 13.14 -0.88 4.45
N ALA A 234 14.40 -0.60 4.78
CA ALA A 234 15.01 -1.09 6.02
C ALA A 234 14.34 -0.48 7.27
N ARG A 235 14.04 0.83 7.24
CA ARG A 235 13.27 1.51 8.28
C ARG A 235 11.87 0.91 8.44
N ALA A 236 11.17 0.69 7.34
CA ALA A 236 9.81 0.16 7.37
C ALA A 236 9.74 -1.29 7.85
N LEU A 237 10.72 -2.13 7.48
CA LEU A 237 10.83 -3.50 8.03
C LEU A 237 11.16 -3.52 9.52
N ARG A 238 12.02 -2.60 10.00
CA ARG A 238 12.26 -2.43 11.44
C ARG A 238 10.97 -2.08 12.19
N TRP A 239 10.20 -1.13 11.65
CA TRP A 239 8.89 -0.80 12.22
C TRP A 239 7.97 -2.03 12.24
N LEU A 240 7.78 -2.70 11.11
CA LEU A 240 6.88 -3.85 11.02
C LEU A 240 7.26 -4.95 12.02
N GLY A 241 8.56 -5.22 12.15
CA GLY A 241 9.12 -6.21 13.07
C GLY A 241 8.94 -5.90 14.56
N THR A 242 8.73 -4.63 14.92
CA THR A 242 8.75 -4.15 16.30
C THR A 242 7.46 -3.46 16.75
N VAL A 243 6.56 -3.11 15.84
CA VAL A 243 5.30 -2.45 16.17
C VAL A 243 4.37 -3.39 16.94
N SER A 244 4.00 -2.99 18.15
CA SER A 244 3.12 -3.70 19.09
C SER A 244 3.48 -5.17 19.36
N GLU A 245 2.73 -5.81 20.25
CA GLU A 245 2.94 -7.18 20.70
C GLU A 245 2.15 -8.17 19.85
N PHE A 246 2.70 -8.54 18.68
CA PHE A 246 2.20 -9.63 17.84
C PHE A 246 3.06 -10.88 17.95
N GLU A 247 2.42 -12.06 17.91
CA GLU A 247 3.12 -13.35 17.86
C GLU A 247 3.69 -13.62 16.47
N HIS A 248 2.93 -13.28 15.43
CA HIS A 248 3.36 -13.40 14.03
C HIS A 248 3.13 -12.10 13.25
N ARG A 249 3.98 -11.87 12.26
CA ARG A 249 3.90 -10.73 11.32
C ARG A 249 4.10 -11.28 9.92
N VAL A 250 3.20 -10.97 8.99
CA VAL A 250 3.30 -11.41 7.59
C VAL A 250 3.34 -10.22 6.65
N LEU A 251 4.14 -10.34 5.59
CA LEU A 251 4.31 -9.35 4.54
C LEU A 251 4.24 -10.03 3.17
N VAL A 252 3.50 -9.42 2.24
CA VAL A 252 3.73 -9.60 0.80
C VAL A 252 4.33 -8.31 0.25
N GLY A 253 5.10 -8.37 -0.84
CA GLY A 253 5.55 -7.16 -1.53
C GLY A 253 4.41 -6.47 -2.29
N GLY A 254 4.67 -5.27 -2.78
CA GLY A 254 3.81 -4.55 -3.72
C GLY A 254 4.64 -3.77 -4.74
N ASN A 255 3.99 -3.01 -5.62
CA ASN A 255 4.70 -2.31 -6.70
C ASN A 255 5.62 -1.16 -6.27
N HIS A 256 5.60 -0.81 -4.98
CA HIS A 256 6.54 0.09 -4.34
C HIS A 256 7.57 -0.63 -3.45
N ASP A 257 7.69 -1.95 -3.52
CA ASP A 257 8.65 -2.72 -2.72
C ASP A 257 9.76 -3.32 -3.60
N TYR A 258 10.36 -2.48 -4.45
CA TYR A 258 11.37 -2.89 -5.44
C TYR A 258 12.49 -3.76 -4.85
N VAL A 259 12.98 -3.43 -3.64
CA VAL A 259 14.09 -4.17 -3.03
C VAL A 259 13.75 -5.64 -2.78
N LEU A 260 12.51 -5.93 -2.38
CA LEU A 260 12.06 -7.30 -2.13
C LEU A 260 12.00 -8.11 -3.44
N GLU A 261 11.55 -7.48 -4.54
CA GLU A 261 11.58 -8.12 -5.85
C GLU A 261 13.02 -8.32 -6.33
N ARG A 262 13.84 -7.28 -6.19
CA ARG A 262 15.19 -7.21 -6.77
C ARG A 262 16.15 -8.27 -6.24
N ILE A 263 16.04 -8.61 -4.96
CA ILE A 263 16.89 -9.63 -4.32
C ILE A 263 16.37 -11.05 -4.53
N GLY A 264 15.13 -11.22 -5.01
CA GLY A 264 14.47 -12.50 -5.25
C GLY A 264 13.92 -13.18 -3.99
N ASP A 265 12.97 -14.09 -4.20
CA ASP A 265 12.16 -14.71 -3.13
C ASP A 265 12.99 -15.29 -1.98
N ALA A 266 14.01 -16.11 -2.26
CA ALA A 266 14.80 -16.77 -1.22
C ALA A 266 15.49 -15.76 -0.28
N ASN A 267 16.06 -14.71 -0.86
CA ASN A 267 16.74 -13.66 -0.12
C ASN A 267 15.75 -12.74 0.60
N ALA A 268 14.60 -12.44 -0.01
CA ALA A 268 13.55 -11.65 0.62
C ALA A 268 12.97 -12.35 1.86
N ILE A 269 12.80 -13.68 1.80
CA ILE A 269 12.41 -14.50 2.97
C ILE A 269 13.44 -14.37 4.08
N GLU A 270 14.72 -14.62 3.80
CA GLU A 270 15.78 -14.55 4.82
C GLU A 270 15.95 -13.14 5.39
N LEU A 271 15.87 -12.11 4.54
CA LEU A 271 15.94 -10.70 4.94
C LEU A 271 14.80 -10.35 5.90
N CYS A 272 13.55 -10.60 5.53
CA CYS A 272 12.39 -10.30 6.35
C CYS A 272 12.40 -11.08 7.68
N GLN A 273 12.87 -12.34 7.66
CA GLN A 273 13.03 -13.13 8.88
C GLN A 273 13.99 -12.46 9.88
N THR A 274 15.05 -11.78 9.42
CA THR A 274 15.95 -11.04 10.32
C THR A 274 15.30 -9.84 10.99
N PHE A 275 14.15 -9.39 10.47
CA PHE A 275 13.30 -8.36 11.07
C PHE A 275 12.07 -8.94 11.76
N ASN A 276 12.03 -10.25 12.08
CA ASN A 276 10.89 -10.90 12.73
C ASN A 276 9.59 -10.84 11.89
N VAL A 277 9.72 -10.93 10.55
CA VAL A 277 8.60 -10.92 9.60
C VAL A 277 8.64 -12.15 8.71
N HIS A 278 7.49 -12.80 8.55
CA HIS A 278 7.25 -13.87 7.59
C HIS A 278 6.95 -13.24 6.23
N TYR A 279 7.84 -13.42 5.25
CA TYR A 279 7.58 -12.97 3.87
C TYR A 279 6.89 -14.07 3.07
N LEU A 280 5.74 -13.75 2.47
CA LEU A 280 4.93 -14.69 1.69
C LEU A 280 5.17 -14.47 0.19
N CYS A 281 5.57 -15.54 -0.50
CA CYS A 281 5.85 -15.54 -1.94
C CYS A 281 4.74 -16.23 -2.74
N THR A 282 4.45 -15.71 -3.93
CA THR A 282 3.37 -16.21 -4.81
C THR A 282 3.48 -17.71 -5.08
N THR A 283 4.68 -18.21 -5.34
CA THR A 283 4.94 -19.61 -5.70
C THR A 283 5.23 -20.48 -4.48
N ALA A 284 5.18 -19.97 -3.25
CA ALA A 284 5.39 -20.76 -2.04
C ALA A 284 4.14 -21.57 -1.65
N ASP A 285 4.33 -22.62 -0.85
CA ASP A 285 3.21 -23.32 -0.21
C ASP A 285 2.65 -22.48 0.95
N PRO A 286 1.38 -22.68 1.34
CA PRO A 286 0.80 -21.98 2.49
C PRO A 286 1.58 -22.25 3.78
N GLU A 287 2.02 -21.20 4.45
CA GLU A 287 2.76 -21.26 5.70
C GLU A 287 1.82 -21.59 6.86
N GLN A 288 2.24 -22.50 7.74
CA GLN A 288 1.46 -22.96 8.89
C GLN A 288 1.90 -22.21 10.16
N LEU A 289 1.19 -21.14 10.50
CA LEU A 289 1.42 -20.38 11.73
C LEU A 289 0.82 -21.10 12.93
N ARG A 290 1.52 -21.06 14.07
CA ARG A 290 1.12 -21.75 15.31
C ARG A 290 1.19 -20.76 16.45
N PHE A 291 0.06 -20.58 17.10
CA PHE A 291 -0.11 -19.59 18.14
C PHE A 291 0.00 -20.23 19.53
N ARG A 292 0.47 -19.47 20.53
CA ARG A 292 0.59 -19.92 21.94
C ARG A 292 -0.73 -20.41 22.53
N ASN A 293 -1.86 -19.90 22.06
CA ASN A 293 -3.20 -20.31 22.49
C ASN A 293 -3.64 -21.67 21.91
N GLY A 294 -2.81 -22.31 21.07
CA GLY A 294 -3.08 -23.61 20.43
C GLY A 294 -3.75 -23.50 19.06
N CYS A 295 -4.13 -22.30 18.61
CA CYS A 295 -4.66 -22.06 17.28
C CYS A 295 -3.61 -22.27 16.19
N ARG A 296 -4.09 -22.53 14.97
CA ARG A 296 -3.27 -22.64 13.76
C ARG A 296 -3.96 -22.02 12.57
N LEU A 297 -3.18 -21.32 11.75
CA LEU A 297 -3.65 -20.76 10.49
C LEU A 297 -2.72 -21.17 9.35
N ALA A 298 -3.32 -21.54 8.22
CA ALA A 298 -2.62 -21.61 6.95
C ALA A 298 -2.69 -20.24 6.26
N VAL A 299 -1.57 -19.59 6.05
CA VAL A 299 -1.49 -18.28 5.39
C VAL A 299 -0.76 -18.41 4.05
N TRP A 300 -1.24 -17.72 3.03
CA TRP A 300 -0.56 -17.64 1.75
C TRP A 300 -0.71 -16.24 1.19
N GLY A 301 0.27 -15.79 0.42
CA GLY A 301 0.13 -14.51 -0.25
C GLY A 301 0.98 -14.30 -1.49
N SER A 302 0.67 -13.22 -2.18
CA SER A 302 1.32 -12.80 -3.41
C SER A 302 1.45 -11.28 -3.47
N GLY A 303 2.65 -10.79 -3.77
CA GLY A 303 2.83 -9.38 -4.09
C GLY A 303 2.43 -9.01 -5.52
N VAL A 304 2.05 -9.99 -6.34
CA VAL A 304 1.80 -9.78 -7.76
C VAL A 304 0.53 -8.94 -7.94
N SER A 305 0.66 -7.86 -8.70
CA SER A 305 -0.44 -6.99 -9.12
C SER A 305 -0.46 -6.84 -10.64
N ALA A 306 -1.54 -6.26 -11.16
CA ALA A 306 -1.70 -6.06 -12.59
C ALA A 306 -1.69 -4.58 -12.94
N ALA A 307 -1.01 -4.21 -14.02
CA ALA A 307 -1.02 -2.85 -14.54
C ALA A 307 -1.16 -2.83 -16.05
N SER A 308 -2.11 -2.04 -16.55
CA SER A 308 -2.19 -1.74 -17.98
C SER A 308 -1.04 -0.85 -18.44
N LYS A 309 -0.58 -1.08 -19.67
CA LYS A 309 0.47 -0.27 -20.32
C LYS A 309 1.74 -0.24 -19.47
N LEU A 310 2.12 -1.36 -18.85
CA LEU A 310 3.26 -1.44 -17.95
C LEU A 310 4.54 -0.87 -18.58
N ALA A 311 4.74 -1.04 -19.89
CA ALA A 311 5.93 -0.57 -20.62
C ALA A 311 5.86 0.89 -21.15
N GLN A 312 4.70 1.54 -21.17
CA GLN A 312 4.51 2.86 -21.83
C GLN A 312 3.61 3.83 -21.05
N GLY A 313 3.09 3.39 -19.90
CA GLY A 313 2.14 4.11 -19.07
C GLY A 313 2.79 4.76 -17.84
N ARG A 314 1.92 5.19 -16.91
CA ARG A 314 2.37 5.85 -15.68
C ARG A 314 3.32 4.98 -14.85
N ALA A 315 3.10 3.67 -14.76
CA ALA A 315 3.97 2.77 -14.00
C ALA A 315 5.41 2.75 -14.56
N ALA A 316 5.59 2.65 -15.89
CA ALA A 316 6.91 2.79 -16.51
C ALA A 316 7.54 4.16 -16.26
N LEU A 317 6.77 5.23 -16.41
CA LEU A 317 7.27 6.60 -16.17
C LEU A 317 7.64 6.80 -14.70
N SER A 318 6.87 6.22 -13.78
CA SER A 318 7.08 6.34 -12.35
C SER A 318 7.99 5.26 -11.77
N GLY A 319 8.50 4.30 -12.55
CA GLY A 319 9.34 3.21 -12.03
C GLY A 319 8.66 2.23 -11.06
N ASN A 320 7.36 2.41 -10.78
CA ASN A 320 6.56 1.61 -9.84
C ASN A 320 6.09 0.31 -10.50
N ILE A 321 7.03 -0.51 -10.93
CA ILE A 321 6.77 -1.71 -11.74
C ILE A 321 7.05 -3.02 -11.00
N ALA A 322 7.48 -2.95 -9.74
CA ALA A 322 7.80 -4.15 -8.96
C ALA A 322 6.57 -5.05 -8.81
N PHE A 323 6.76 -6.35 -8.91
CA PHE A 323 5.71 -7.37 -8.83
C PHE A 323 4.54 -7.13 -9.80
N GLN A 324 4.69 -6.31 -10.83
CA GLN A 324 3.60 -6.03 -11.76
C GLN A 324 3.70 -6.91 -13.00
N LEU A 325 2.57 -7.53 -13.36
CA LEU A 325 2.39 -8.13 -14.68
C LEU A 325 1.45 -7.27 -15.52
N ASP A 326 1.54 -7.43 -16.83
CA ASP A 326 0.56 -6.83 -17.73
C ASP A 326 -0.85 -7.37 -17.44
N ALA A 327 -1.83 -6.48 -17.40
CA ALA A 327 -3.17 -6.81 -16.92
C ALA A 327 -3.87 -7.89 -17.76
N GLU A 328 -3.59 -7.98 -19.07
CA GLU A 328 -4.23 -8.97 -19.94
C GLU A 328 -3.32 -10.19 -20.12
N SER A 329 -2.07 -9.99 -20.53
CA SER A 329 -1.17 -11.09 -20.85
C SER A 329 -0.60 -11.81 -19.62
N GLY A 330 -0.62 -11.16 -18.45
CA GLY A 330 -0.11 -11.69 -17.18
C GLY A 330 -1.02 -12.68 -16.47
N GLU A 331 -2.30 -12.81 -16.87
CA GLU A 331 -3.25 -13.71 -16.18
C GLU A 331 -2.80 -15.17 -16.22
N ALA A 332 -2.35 -15.64 -17.38
CA ALA A 332 -1.92 -17.02 -17.56
C ALA A 332 -0.73 -17.33 -16.64
N GLN A 333 0.22 -16.40 -16.55
CA GLN A 333 1.37 -16.51 -15.66
C GLN A 333 0.94 -16.54 -14.18
N PHE A 334 0.02 -15.67 -13.76
CA PHE A 334 -0.48 -15.69 -12.38
C PHE A 334 -1.22 -16.99 -12.04
N ARG A 335 -2.01 -17.53 -12.98
CA ARG A 335 -2.68 -18.83 -12.82
C ARG A 335 -1.67 -19.96 -12.69
N GLU A 336 -0.60 -19.95 -13.47
CA GLU A 336 0.47 -20.94 -13.38
C GLU A 336 1.18 -20.88 -12.03
N MET A 337 1.58 -19.69 -11.58
CA MET A 337 2.24 -19.49 -10.28
C MET A 337 1.41 -20.00 -9.10
N THR A 338 0.07 -19.93 -9.22
CA THR A 338 -0.88 -20.29 -8.16
C THR A 338 -1.58 -21.64 -8.39
N ALA A 339 -1.22 -22.37 -9.46
CA ALA A 339 -1.92 -23.59 -9.88
C ALA A 339 -1.94 -24.67 -8.78
N LYS A 340 -0.87 -24.75 -7.99
CA LYS A 340 -0.67 -25.77 -6.96
C LYS A 340 -1.56 -25.65 -5.73
N LEU A 341 -2.21 -24.51 -5.49
CA LEU A 341 -3.01 -24.28 -4.29
C LEU A 341 -4.34 -25.06 -4.34
N PRO A 342 -4.56 -26.06 -3.47
CA PRO A 342 -5.81 -26.80 -3.46
C PRO A 342 -6.92 -26.07 -2.71
N ALA A 343 -8.17 -26.48 -2.94
CA ALA A 343 -9.33 -26.00 -2.19
C ALA A 343 -9.17 -26.26 -0.68
N GLY A 344 -9.51 -25.26 0.15
CA GLY A 344 -9.44 -25.34 1.62
C GLY A 344 -8.03 -25.36 2.21
N SER A 345 -6.99 -25.10 1.41
CA SER A 345 -5.59 -25.13 1.87
C SER A 345 -5.12 -23.86 2.58
N VAL A 346 -5.84 -22.76 2.40
CA VAL A 346 -5.49 -21.42 2.90
C VAL A 346 -6.64 -20.92 3.78
N ASP A 347 -6.33 -20.53 5.02
CA ASP A 347 -7.29 -19.85 5.90
C ASP A 347 -7.32 -18.34 5.63
N VAL A 348 -6.13 -17.73 5.44
CA VAL A 348 -5.96 -16.28 5.16
C VAL A 348 -5.16 -16.10 3.87
N MET A 349 -5.78 -15.49 2.87
CA MET A 349 -5.18 -15.18 1.57
C MET A 349 -4.86 -13.69 1.49
N ILE A 350 -3.62 -13.36 1.15
CA ILE A 350 -3.14 -11.98 1.09
C ILE A 350 -2.61 -11.69 -0.31
N THR A 351 -3.21 -10.78 -1.06
CA THR A 351 -2.67 -10.36 -2.35
C THR A 351 -2.53 -8.87 -2.39
N HIS A 352 -1.43 -8.35 -2.95
CA HIS A 352 -1.33 -6.90 -3.10
C HIS A 352 -2.41 -6.37 -4.04
N GLY A 353 -2.59 -7.00 -5.22
CA GLY A 353 -3.67 -6.67 -6.15
C GLY A 353 -5.06 -7.11 -5.66
N PRO A 354 -6.12 -6.29 -5.85
CA PRO A 354 -7.50 -6.65 -5.50
C PRO A 354 -8.18 -7.50 -6.59
N PRO A 355 -9.28 -8.24 -6.29
CA PRO A 355 -10.09 -8.93 -7.30
C PRO A 355 -10.84 -7.95 -8.21
N CYS A 356 -11.11 -8.33 -9.47
CA CYS A 356 -11.88 -7.51 -10.39
C CYS A 356 -13.33 -7.35 -9.93
N GLY A 357 -13.86 -6.12 -9.96
CA GLY A 357 -15.24 -5.80 -9.60
C GLY A 357 -15.53 -5.75 -8.10
N ALA A 358 -14.54 -5.96 -7.24
CA ALA A 358 -14.68 -5.91 -5.79
C ALA A 358 -13.44 -5.25 -5.16
N LEU A 359 -13.56 -4.72 -3.93
CA LEU A 359 -12.44 -4.12 -3.19
C LEU A 359 -11.64 -3.11 -4.03
N TYR A 360 -12.35 -2.25 -4.76
CA TYR A 360 -11.80 -1.25 -5.68
C TYR A 360 -11.03 -1.76 -6.91
N GLY A 361 -10.98 -3.07 -7.14
CA GLY A 361 -10.40 -3.65 -8.33
C GLY A 361 -11.16 -3.25 -9.59
N ALA A 362 -10.54 -2.38 -10.38
CA ALA A 362 -11.07 -1.86 -11.62
C ALA A 362 -10.22 -2.31 -12.82
N SER A 363 -10.85 -2.36 -13.99
CA SER A 363 -10.16 -2.70 -15.25
C SER A 363 -8.89 -1.87 -15.44
N GLY A 364 -7.80 -2.57 -15.73
CA GLY A 364 -6.47 -2.00 -15.95
C GLY A 364 -5.63 -1.68 -14.71
N LYS A 365 -6.17 -1.90 -13.51
CA LYS A 365 -5.44 -1.91 -12.21
C LYS A 365 -5.52 -3.26 -11.50
N THR A 366 -6.11 -4.26 -12.15
CA THR A 366 -6.18 -5.64 -11.68
C THR A 366 -6.31 -6.58 -12.87
N PHE A 367 -6.07 -7.86 -12.62
CA PHE A 367 -6.33 -8.91 -13.58
C PHE A 367 -7.85 -9.06 -13.80
N PRO A 368 -8.29 -9.33 -15.04
CA PRO A 368 -9.70 -9.52 -15.37
C PRO A 368 -10.45 -10.54 -14.50
N SER A 369 -9.80 -11.63 -14.09
CA SER A 369 -10.47 -12.81 -13.52
C SER A 369 -9.61 -13.70 -12.62
N CYS A 370 -8.28 -13.76 -12.81
CA CYS A 370 -7.48 -14.82 -12.19
C CYS A 370 -7.44 -14.78 -10.65
N ILE A 371 -7.55 -13.60 -10.04
CA ILE A 371 -7.67 -13.44 -8.57
C ILE A 371 -9.06 -13.92 -8.10
N ASN A 372 -10.15 -13.54 -8.79
CA ASN A 372 -11.50 -13.99 -8.48
C ASN A 372 -11.63 -15.52 -8.53
N ASP A 373 -11.02 -16.13 -9.56
CA ASP A 373 -11.01 -17.59 -9.72
C ASP A 373 -10.18 -18.28 -8.63
N LEU A 374 -9.06 -17.67 -8.22
CA LEU A 374 -8.23 -18.19 -7.15
C LEU A 374 -9.00 -18.20 -5.82
N ILE A 375 -9.67 -17.09 -5.49
CA ILE A 375 -10.52 -17.00 -4.30
C ILE A 375 -11.62 -18.05 -4.34
N SER A 376 -12.33 -18.18 -5.46
CA SER A 376 -13.42 -19.15 -5.63
C SER A 376 -12.95 -20.61 -5.54
N ARG A 377 -11.75 -20.90 -6.05
CA ARG A 377 -11.16 -22.24 -6.03
C ARG A 377 -10.62 -22.63 -4.66
N VAL A 378 -9.86 -21.73 -4.02
CA VAL A 378 -9.17 -22.00 -2.75
C VAL A 378 -10.10 -21.83 -1.55
N ARG A 379 -11.05 -20.88 -1.64
CA ARG A 379 -12.04 -20.53 -0.60
C ARG A 379 -11.42 -20.21 0.76
N PRO A 380 -10.55 -19.18 0.85
CA PRO A 380 -10.04 -18.71 2.13
C PRO A 380 -11.17 -18.19 3.03
N LYS A 381 -10.98 -18.16 4.34
CA LYS A 381 -11.95 -17.52 5.26
C LYS A 381 -11.87 -16.00 5.18
N LEU A 382 -10.65 -15.49 5.02
CA LEU A 382 -10.33 -14.08 4.97
C LEU A 382 -9.42 -13.80 3.76
N PHE A 383 -9.80 -12.82 2.96
CA PHE A 383 -9.02 -12.28 1.85
C PHE A 383 -8.65 -10.83 2.14
N ILE A 384 -7.35 -10.50 2.05
CA ILE A 384 -6.83 -9.16 2.35
C ILE A 384 -6.06 -8.64 1.13
N CYS A 385 -6.33 -7.41 0.72
CA CYS A 385 -5.58 -6.75 -0.35
C CYS A 385 -5.33 -5.25 -0.13
N GLY A 386 -4.64 -4.63 -1.08
CA GLY A 386 -4.32 -3.21 -1.13
C GLY A 386 -4.35 -2.68 -2.57
N HIS A 387 -3.35 -1.87 -2.94
CA HIS A 387 -3.05 -1.38 -4.30
C HIS A 387 -4.03 -0.37 -4.90
N ALA A 388 -5.34 -0.55 -4.72
CA ALA A 388 -6.36 0.26 -5.37
C ALA A 388 -6.87 1.42 -4.49
N HIS A 389 -6.18 2.56 -4.56
CA HIS A 389 -6.51 3.81 -3.84
C HIS A 389 -7.68 4.61 -4.46
N ASN A 390 -8.87 4.01 -4.59
CA ASN A 390 -9.99 4.60 -5.34
C ASN A 390 -11.20 5.04 -4.48
N PRO A 391 -10.97 5.52 -3.25
CA PRO A 391 -11.59 6.82 -2.97
C PRO A 391 -10.67 7.79 -2.22
N ASP A 392 -10.93 9.09 -2.43
CA ASP A 392 -10.31 10.18 -1.66
C ASP A 392 -10.92 10.29 -0.25
N ASP A 393 -12.13 9.77 -0.07
CA ASP A 393 -12.80 9.58 1.22
C ASP A 393 -13.00 8.08 1.47
N MET A 394 -12.23 7.55 2.39
CA MET A 394 -12.24 6.14 2.70
C MET A 394 -13.41 5.73 3.63
N GLN A 395 -14.10 6.67 4.27
CA GLN A 395 -15.22 6.36 5.16
C GLN A 395 -16.51 6.07 4.37
N SER A 396 -16.67 6.65 3.17
CA SER A 396 -17.87 6.54 2.33
C SER A 396 -17.93 5.30 1.42
N ASP A 397 -16.87 4.51 1.36
CA ASP A 397 -16.65 3.52 0.30
C ASP A 397 -16.44 2.10 0.83
N GLN A 398 -16.78 1.10 0.01
CA GLN A 398 -16.74 -0.31 0.40
C GLN A 398 -15.31 -0.85 0.52
N LYS A 399 -14.77 -0.82 1.75
CA LYS A 399 -13.47 -1.44 2.08
C LYS A 399 -13.56 -2.92 2.48
N ALA A 400 -14.74 -3.42 2.76
CA ALA A 400 -14.96 -4.82 3.10
C ALA A 400 -16.24 -5.32 2.44
N VAL A 401 -16.20 -6.52 1.89
CA VAL A 401 -17.31 -7.13 1.15
C VAL A 401 -17.37 -8.63 1.40
N ASP A 402 -18.54 -9.23 1.21
CA ASP A 402 -18.66 -10.68 1.06
C ASP A 402 -18.27 -11.02 -0.39
N LEU A 403 -17.21 -11.80 -0.56
CA LEU A 403 -16.72 -12.25 -1.87
C LEU A 403 -17.41 -13.54 -2.34
N GLY A 404 -18.45 -13.98 -1.64
CA GLY A 404 -19.18 -15.21 -1.89
C GLY A 404 -18.63 -16.39 -1.07
N GLU A 405 -19.43 -17.45 -0.93
CA GLU A 405 -19.05 -18.70 -0.24
C GLU A 405 -18.56 -18.53 1.21
N GLY A 406 -18.85 -17.39 1.84
CA GLY A 406 -18.42 -17.03 3.19
C GLY A 406 -16.98 -16.50 3.29
N VAL A 407 -16.44 -15.96 2.19
CA VAL A 407 -15.14 -15.28 2.19
C VAL A 407 -15.32 -13.81 2.53
N LEU A 408 -14.80 -13.39 3.69
CA LEU A 408 -14.71 -11.96 4.01
C LEU A 408 -13.53 -11.35 3.23
N GLY A 409 -13.81 -10.38 2.37
CA GLY A 409 -12.80 -9.60 1.66
C GLY A 409 -12.56 -8.25 2.32
N ILE A 410 -11.30 -7.84 2.45
CA ILE A 410 -10.88 -6.55 3.04
C ILE A 410 -9.84 -5.87 2.15
N HIS A 411 -10.02 -4.58 1.91
CA HIS A 411 -9.04 -3.69 1.31
C HIS A 411 -8.39 -2.84 2.41
N ALA A 412 -7.15 -3.18 2.75
CA ALA A 412 -6.44 -2.66 3.94
C ALA A 412 -5.55 -1.44 3.65
N ALA A 413 -5.64 -0.83 2.46
CA ALA A 413 -4.86 0.36 2.13
C ALA A 413 -5.09 1.49 3.14
N CYS A 414 -3.99 2.00 3.69
CA CYS A 414 -3.99 3.03 4.72
C CYS A 414 -3.94 4.45 4.14
N THR A 415 -3.74 4.58 2.83
CA THR A 415 -3.55 5.86 2.16
C THR A 415 -4.54 6.05 1.00
N GLY A 416 -4.89 7.30 0.72
CA GLY A 416 -5.79 7.68 -0.36
C GLY A 416 -5.11 7.84 -1.70
N LYS A 417 -5.84 8.37 -2.68
CA LYS A 417 -5.39 8.54 -4.07
C LYS A 417 -4.15 9.42 -4.23
N TRP A 418 -3.98 10.41 -3.35
CA TRP A 418 -2.82 11.30 -3.29
C TRP A 418 -1.76 10.83 -2.29
N ASN A 419 -1.95 9.61 -1.78
CA ASN A 419 -1.25 9.00 -0.67
C ASN A 419 -1.34 9.81 0.64
N GLN A 420 -2.41 10.58 0.80
CA GLN A 420 -2.78 11.15 2.08
C GLN A 420 -3.14 10.02 3.05
N LEU A 421 -2.79 10.16 4.32
CA LEU A 421 -3.13 9.16 5.33
C LEU A 421 -4.65 9.14 5.55
N LEU A 422 -5.24 7.96 5.40
CA LEU A 422 -6.66 7.69 5.69
C LEU A 422 -6.83 6.67 6.82
N GLY A 423 -5.77 5.96 7.19
CA GLY A 423 -5.48 5.64 8.59
C GLY A 423 -6.25 4.51 9.27
N MET A 424 -6.81 3.53 8.55
CA MET A 424 -7.66 2.51 9.19
C MET A 424 -7.05 1.10 9.16
N PRO A 425 -6.42 0.65 10.26
CA PRO A 425 -6.18 -0.77 10.48
C PRO A 425 -7.50 -1.54 10.55
N PHE A 426 -7.51 -2.73 9.95
CA PHE A 426 -8.62 -3.67 10.03
C PHE A 426 -8.33 -4.71 11.09
N VAL A 427 -9.32 -5.02 11.94
CA VAL A 427 -9.19 -6.01 13.00
C VAL A 427 -10.26 -7.08 12.83
N VAL A 428 -9.82 -8.33 12.69
CA VAL A 428 -10.69 -9.49 12.46
C VAL A 428 -10.36 -10.57 13.47
N ASP A 429 -11.35 -11.03 14.22
CA ASP A 429 -11.23 -12.19 15.09
C ASP A 429 -11.59 -13.46 14.32
N LEU A 430 -10.58 -14.25 13.93
CA LEU A 430 -10.73 -15.40 13.04
C LEU A 430 -10.76 -16.72 13.83
N PRO A 431 -11.79 -17.58 13.67
CA PRO A 431 -11.79 -18.94 14.24
C PRO A 431 -10.67 -19.81 13.67
N ALA A 432 -9.77 -20.28 14.55
CA ALA A 432 -8.47 -20.86 14.16
C ALA A 432 -8.09 -22.13 14.96
N CYS A 433 -8.94 -22.62 15.86
CA CYS A 433 -8.76 -23.94 16.46
C CYS A 433 -9.20 -25.04 15.49
N ARG A 434 -8.26 -25.93 15.12
CA ARG A 434 -8.58 -27.19 14.44
C ARG A 434 -8.73 -28.27 15.50
N ASP A 435 -9.95 -28.72 15.76
CA ASP A 435 -10.21 -29.88 16.63
C ASP A 435 -9.51 -31.12 16.02
N PRO A 436 -8.65 -31.85 16.76
CA PRO A 436 -8.04 -33.08 16.30
C PRO A 436 -9.04 -34.08 15.67
N ALA A 437 -10.31 -34.08 16.09
CA ALA A 437 -11.35 -34.96 15.55
C ALA A 437 -11.77 -34.63 14.09
N THR A 438 -11.61 -33.37 13.65
CA THR A 438 -11.97 -32.96 12.28
C THR A 438 -10.96 -33.41 11.22
N GLN A 439 -9.73 -33.76 11.61
CA GLN A 439 -8.74 -34.32 10.67
C GLN A 439 -9.07 -35.76 10.25
N ALA A 440 -9.81 -36.51 11.08
CA ALA A 440 -10.13 -37.91 10.79
C ALA A 440 -11.33 -38.10 9.85
N THR A 441 -12.16 -37.07 9.64
CA THR A 441 -13.46 -37.23 8.95
C THR A 441 -13.57 -36.49 7.62
N GLY A 442 -12.62 -35.61 7.27
CA GLY A 442 -12.63 -34.88 5.98
C GLY A 442 -13.86 -33.99 5.77
N ARG A 443 -14.65 -33.69 6.81
CA ARG A 443 -15.88 -32.91 6.69
C ARG A 443 -15.62 -31.40 6.79
N PRO A 444 -16.29 -30.57 5.98
CA PRO A 444 -16.25 -29.11 6.12
C PRO A 444 -16.79 -28.64 7.47
N TRP A 445 -16.16 -27.61 8.04
CA TRP A 445 -16.44 -27.02 9.36
C TRP A 445 -17.90 -26.55 9.54
N ARG A 446 -18.64 -26.30 8.45
CA ARG A 446 -20.04 -25.82 8.48
C ARG A 446 -21.02 -26.82 9.12
N GLU A 447 -20.70 -28.11 9.19
CA GLU A 447 -21.60 -29.12 9.77
C GLU A 447 -21.45 -29.28 11.29
N THR A 448 -20.37 -28.80 11.90
CA THR A 448 -20.05 -29.11 13.31
C THR A 448 -20.67 -28.12 14.31
N LEU A 449 -21.13 -26.95 13.86
CA LEU A 449 -21.79 -25.96 14.72
C LEU A 449 -23.27 -26.29 15.01
N CYS A 450 -23.93 -27.10 14.18
CA CYS A 450 -25.35 -27.44 14.36
C CYS A 450 -25.60 -28.60 15.35
N SER A 451 -24.58 -29.25 15.89
CA SER A 451 -24.76 -30.41 16.79
C SER A 451 -24.47 -30.11 18.27
N ALA A 452 -24.04 -28.90 18.61
CA ALA A 452 -23.69 -28.52 19.98
C ALA A 452 -24.84 -27.90 20.79
N GLU A 453 -25.98 -27.56 20.17
CA GLU A 453 -27.17 -27.14 20.89
C GLU A 453 -28.20 -28.27 20.89
N GLY A 454 -28.26 -28.99 22.01
CA GLY A 454 -29.28 -30.00 22.29
C GLY A 454 -30.67 -29.39 22.33
N CYS A 455 -31.31 -29.26 21.18
CA CYS A 455 -32.73 -28.97 21.07
C CYS A 455 -33.51 -30.29 21.21
N ARG A 456 -33.79 -30.69 22.46
CA ARG A 456 -34.89 -31.62 22.74
C ARG A 456 -36.17 -30.80 22.71
N VAL A 457 -37.03 -31.08 21.73
CA VAL A 457 -38.46 -30.74 21.84
C VAL A 457 -39.24 -32.00 21.48
N SER A 458 -39.92 -32.53 22.50
CA SER A 458 -41.02 -33.49 22.42
C SER A 458 -42.26 -32.85 21.82
#